data_AF-A0A6L2ZTM5-F1
#
_entry.id   AF-A0A6L2ZTM5-F1
#
_cell.length_a   1.000
_cell.length_b   1.000
_cell.length_c   1.000
_cell.angle_alpha   90.00
_cell.angle_beta   90.00
_cell.angle_gamma   90.00
#
_symmetry.space_group_name_H-M   'P 1'
#
loop_
_entity.id
_entity.type
_entity.pdbx_description
1 polymer ?
#
loop_
_entity_poly.entity_id
_entity_poly.type
_entity_poly.pdbx_seq_one_letter_code
_entity_poly.pdbx_strand_id
1 'polypeptide(L)' 'MEKETKKRKAVYNPEADKKWAEKNKEHKSYLKYRSTARSFIKNKATLDDLEELEHLIEERENYLKKFEEV' A
#
# COMPACT_ATOMS: atom_id res chain seq x y z
N MET A 1 28.72 12.01 31.48
CA MET A 1 29.07 12.45 30.10
C MET A 1 27.92 12.09 29.19
N GLU A 2 27.03 13.05 28.93
CA GLU A 2 25.93 12.87 27.98
C GLU A 2 26.50 12.73 26.56
N LYS A 3 26.13 11.64 25.88
CA LYS A 3 26.47 11.45 24.47
C LYS A 3 25.42 12.18 23.64
N GLU A 4 25.73 13.41 23.23
CA GLU A 4 24.94 14.10 22.20
C GLU A 4 24.90 13.25 20.93
N THR A 5 23.73 12.71 20.61
CA THR A 5 23.51 12.02 19.34
C THR A 5 23.32 13.08 18.26
N LYS A 6 24.41 13.46 17.59
CA LYS A 6 24.34 14.32 16.39
C LYS A 6 23.45 13.64 15.34
N LYS A 7 22.21 14.12 15.17
CA LYS A 7 21.28 13.66 14.12
C LYS A 7 21.94 13.94 12.76
N ARG A 8 22.27 12.88 12.02
CA ARG A 8 22.80 12.99 10.67
C ARG A 8 21.73 13.69 9.81
N LYS A 9 22.12 14.72 9.05
CA LYS A 9 21.21 15.32 8.07
C LYS A 9 20.81 14.22 7.08
N ALA A 10 19.51 14.00 6.92
CA ALA A 10 19.01 13.14 5.86
C ALA A 10 19.41 13.77 4.52
N VAL A 11 20.33 13.12 3.80
CA VAL A 11 20.73 13.56 2.47
C VAL A 11 19.77 12.88 1.50
N TYR A 12 18.96 13.69 0.81
CA TYR A 12 18.12 13.21 -0.27
C TYR A 12 18.99 12.65 -1.40
N ASN A 13 18.84 11.37 -1.74
CA ASN A 13 19.55 10.74 -2.83
C ASN A 13 18.56 10.09 -3.82
N PRO A 14 18.11 10.84 -4.84
CA PRO A 14 17.10 10.37 -5.79
C PRO A 14 17.55 9.14 -6.60
N GLU A 15 18.85 8.95 -6.84
CA GLU A 15 19.35 7.78 -7.57
C GLU A 15 19.23 6.48 -6.76
N ALA A 16 19.53 6.57 -5.47
CA ALA A 16 19.38 5.44 -4.55
C ALA A 16 17.89 5.06 -4.39
N ASP A 17 17.02 6.06 -4.25
CA ASP A 17 15.56 5.85 -4.18
C ASP A 17 15.02 5.22 -5.46
N LYS A 18 15.54 5.64 -6.63
CA LYS A 18 15.17 5.05 -7.93
C LYS A 18 15.56 3.58 -8.01
N LYS A 19 16.81 3.23 -7.68
CA LYS A 19 17.29 1.84 -7.69
C LYS A 19 16.50 0.95 -6.74
N TRP A 20 16.18 1.45 -5.54
CA TRP A 20 15.33 0.72 -4.60
C TRP A 20 13.91 0.55 -5.14
N ALA A 21 13.33 1.60 -5.74
CA ALA A 21 11.99 1.54 -6.31
C ALA A 21 11.89 0.58 -7.50
N GLU A 22 12.93 0.48 -8.31
CA GLU A 22 13.02 -0.49 -9.42
C GLU A 22 13.08 -1.93 -8.90
N LYS A 23 13.92 -2.19 -7.89
CA LYS A 23 14.02 -3.52 -7.27
C LYS A 23 12.75 -3.94 -6.52
N ASN A 24 11.97 -2.99 -6.01
CA ASN A 24 10.78 -3.25 -5.20
C ASN A 24 9.48 -2.79 -5.89
N LYS A 25 9.44 -2.86 -7.22
CA LYS A 25 8.35 -2.30 -8.03
C LYS A 25 6.98 -2.86 -7.64
N GLU A 26 6.89 -4.17 -7.42
CA GLU A 26 5.64 -4.84 -7.05
C GLU A 26 5.16 -4.41 -5.67
N HIS A 27 6.02 -4.49 -4.65
CA HIS A 27 5.67 -4.08 -3.29
C HIS A 27 5.30 -2.59 -3.21
N LYS A 28 6.03 -1.73 -3.93
CA LYS A 28 5.70 -0.30 -4.06
C LYS A 28 4.34 -0.10 -4.69
N SER A 29 4.04 -0.84 -5.77
CA SER A 29 2.74 -0.76 -6.45
C SER A 29 1.61 -1.23 -5.54
N TYR A 30 1.80 -2.34 -4.81
CA TYR A 30 0.88 -2.83 -3.80
C TYR A 30 0.56 -1.75 -2.76
N LEU A 31 1.58 -1.11 -2.17
CA LEU A 31 1.37 -0.05 -1.18
C LEU A 31 0.63 1.16 -1.77
N LYS A 32 0.96 1.56 -3.00
CA LYS A 32 0.29 2.65 -3.71
C LYS A 32 -1.19 2.35 -3.92
N TYR A 33 -1.52 1.15 -4.41
CA TYR A 33 -2.92 0.78 -4.64
C TYR A 33 -3.69 0.68 -3.32
N ARG A 34 -3.08 0.09 -2.28
CA ARG A 34 -3.68 -0.02 -0.94
C ARG A 34 -4.02 1.34 -0.34
N SER A 35 -3.10 2.31 -0.41
CA SER A 35 -3.35 3.65 0.14
C SER A 35 -4.39 4.41 -0.66
N THR A 36 -4.37 4.27 -1.99
CA THR A 36 -5.33 4.91 -2.90
C THR A 36 -6.73 4.37 -2.67
N ALA A 37 -6.91 3.04 -2.65
CA ALA A 37 -8.19 2.39 -2.41
C ALA A 37 -8.78 2.79 -1.06
N ARG A 38 -7.96 2.79 0.02
CA ARG A 38 -8.40 3.25 1.34
C ARG A 38 -8.92 4.69 1.31
N SER A 39 -8.20 5.59 0.63
CA SER A 39 -8.61 6.99 0.55
C SER A 39 -9.89 7.16 -0.26
N PHE A 40 -10.05 6.39 -1.33
CA PHE A 40 -11.25 6.40 -2.17
C PHE A 40 -12.49 5.98 -1.36
N ILE A 41 -12.44 4.79 -0.74
CA ILE A 41 -13.53 4.27 0.10
C ILE A 41 -13.89 5.26 1.20
N LYS A 42 -12.88 5.86 1.85
CA LYS A 42 -13.11 6.74 3.00
C LYS A 42 -13.68 8.11 2.64
N ASN A 43 -13.24 8.70 1.52
CA ASN A 43 -13.43 10.13 1.28
C ASN A 43 -14.14 10.47 -0.05
N LYS A 44 -14.31 9.51 -0.96
CA LYS A 44 -14.75 9.79 -2.34
C LYS A 44 -15.87 8.88 -2.84
N ALA A 45 -15.93 7.63 -2.35
CA ALA A 45 -16.90 6.65 -2.81
C ALA A 45 -18.35 7.10 -2.54
N THR A 46 -19.21 6.86 -3.51
CA THR A 46 -20.67 6.96 -3.38
C THR A 46 -21.26 5.68 -2.77
N LEU A 47 -22.56 5.67 -2.48
CA LEU A 47 -23.22 4.46 -1.97
C LEU A 47 -23.12 3.31 -2.98
N ASP A 48 -23.40 3.58 -4.25
CA ASP A 48 -23.31 2.59 -5.33
C ASP A 48 -21.88 2.02 -5.46
N ASP A 49 -20.85 2.89 -5.35
CA ASP A 49 -19.45 2.43 -5.36
C ASP A 49 -19.15 1.50 -4.16
N LEU A 50 -19.71 1.80 -2.98
CA LEU A 50 -19.48 0.98 -1.79
C LEU A 50 -20.15 -0.39 -1.93
N GLU A 51 -21.37 -0.45 -2.46
CA GLU A 51 -22.08 -1.70 -2.73
C GLU A 51 -21.31 -2.57 -3.75
N GLU A 52 -20.84 -1.98 -4.85
CA GLU A 52 -20.02 -2.70 -5.83
C GLU A 52 -18.73 -3.23 -5.20
N LEU A 53 -18.03 -2.39 -4.41
CA LEU A 53 -16.78 -2.79 -3.76
C LEU A 53 -16.98 -3.90 -2.72
N GLU A 54 -18.09 -3.93 -2.00
CA GLU A 54 -18.43 -5.02 -1.07
C GLU A 54 -18.57 -6.35 -1.82
N HIS A 55 -19.29 -6.37 -2.95
CA HIS A 55 -19.40 -7.57 -3.78
C HIS A 55 -18.04 -8.06 -4.30
N LEU A 56 -17.20 -7.14 -4.80
CA LEU A 56 -15.85 -7.47 -5.27
C LEU A 56 -14.95 -8.02 -4.16
N ILE A 57 -15.08 -7.51 -2.93
CA ILE A 57 -14.35 -8.01 -1.76
C ILE A 57 -14.80 -9.43 -1.42
N GLU A 58 -16.11 -9.68 -1.40
CA GLU A 58 -16.66 -11.00 -1.11
C GLU A 58 -16.16 -12.06 -2.11
N GLU A 59 -16.23 -11.77 -3.41
CA GLU A 59 -15.70 -12.67 -4.45
C GLU A 59 -14.21 -12.97 -4.25
N ARG A 60 -13.42 -11.94 -3.92
CA ARG A 60 -11.98 -12.08 -3.71
C ARG A 60 -11.65 -12.91 -2.46
N GLU A 61 -12.37 -12.71 -1.37
CA GLU A 61 -12.22 -13.52 -0.15
C GLU A 61 -12.59 -14.97 -0.40
N ASN A 62 -13.71 -15.21 -1.08
CA ASN A 62 -14.16 -16.56 -1.41
C ASN A 62 -13.17 -17.28 -2.32
N TYR A 63 -12.59 -16.58 -3.30
CA TYR A 63 -11.48 -17.10 -4.08
C TYR A 63 -10.33 -17.50 -3.15
N LEU A 64 -9.82 -16.59 -2.33
CA LEU A 64 -8.66 -16.85 -1.47
C LEU A 64 -8.87 -18.01 -0.48
N LYS A 65 -10.03 -18.07 0.18
CA LYS A 65 -10.39 -19.16 1.10
C LYS A 65 -10.37 -20.52 0.39
N LYS A 66 -10.92 -20.61 -0.83
CA LYS A 66 -10.88 -21.84 -1.64
C LYS A 66 -9.47 -22.32 -1.98
N PHE A 67 -8.47 -21.42 -2.06
CA PHE A 67 -7.08 -21.80 -2.29
C PHE A 67 -6.30 -22.10 -1.01
N GLU A 68 -6.81 -21.70 0.15
CA GLU A 68 -6.18 -21.99 1.46
C GLU A 68 -6.65 -23.33 2.03
N GLU A 69 -7.82 -23.83 1.59
CA GLU A 69 -8.36 -25.14 1.93
C GLU A 69 -7.83 -26.31 1.07
N VAL A 70 -7.00 -26.02 0.05
CA VAL A 70 -6.37 -27.00 -0.86
C VAL A 70 -4.88 -27.14 -0.55
#